data_AF-A0A5K8A3C2-F1
#
_entry.id   AF-A0A5K8A3C2-F1
#
_cell.length_a   1.000
_cell.length_b   1.000
_cell.length_c   1.000
_cell.angle_alpha   90.00
_cell.angle_beta   90.00
_cell.angle_gamma   90.00
#
_symmetry.space_group_name_H-M   'P 1'
#
loop_
_entity.id
_entity.type
_entity.pdbx_description
1 polymer ?
#
loop_
_entity_poly.entity_id
_entity_poly.type
_entity_poly.pdbx_seq_one_letter_code
_entity_poly.pdbx_strand_id
1 'polypeptide(L)'
;MDNNRGNPNWQPLSFLPQLATIIDGMLDAARETYEPFSQIKVHDDYSIKRVFEVTGQQVSDEWLYDEQLERWSALPKLNPVQRTEIQRLQRQMAELKKVNRDILAIAEEHEEKTIEKVLGKNDAEVGLEFLLGKLTR
;
A
#
# COMPACT_ATOMS: atom_id res chain seq x y z
N MET A 1 -1.11 16.68 -15.67
CA MET A 1 -2.31 17.48 -15.35
C MET A 1 -3.50 16.55 -15.53
N ASP A 2 -4.06 16.01 -14.43
CA ASP A 2 -5.31 15.25 -14.49
C ASP A 2 -6.29 15.88 -13.50
N ASN A 3 -7.07 16.83 -14.03
CA ASN A 3 -8.08 17.59 -13.32
C ASN A 3 -9.46 17.05 -13.73
N ASN A 4 -9.76 15.79 -13.34
CA ASN A 4 -11.09 15.22 -13.56
C ASN A 4 -11.49 14.19 -12.48
N ARG A 5 -11.21 14.48 -11.21
CA ARG A 5 -11.90 13.82 -10.09
C ARG A 5 -13.02 14.78 -9.69
N GLY A 6 -14.27 14.46 -10.03
CA GLY A 6 -15.42 15.22 -9.53
C GLY A 6 -15.33 15.38 -8.00
N ASN A 7 -15.91 16.45 -7.45
CA ASN A 7 -15.86 16.69 -6.01
C ASN A 7 -16.27 15.42 -5.24
N PRO A 8 -15.48 14.96 -4.26
CA PRO A 8 -15.81 13.77 -3.49
C PRO A 8 -17.20 13.90 -2.87
N ASN A 9 -17.98 12.82 -2.92
CA ASN A 9 -19.25 12.76 -2.24
C ASN A 9 -19.02 12.47 -0.75
N TRP A 10 -19.01 13.53 0.06
CA TRP A 10 -18.83 13.44 1.51
C TRP A 10 -20.00 12.70 2.17
N GLN A 11 -19.67 11.77 3.06
CA GLN A 11 -20.62 10.90 3.73
C GLN A 11 -21.22 11.56 4.99
N PRO A 12 -22.50 11.28 5.31
CA PRO A 12 -23.11 11.71 6.56
C PRO A 12 -22.52 10.95 7.75
N LEU A 13 -22.59 11.52 8.96
CA LEU A 13 -22.06 10.88 10.19
C LEU A 13 -22.69 9.51 10.48
N SER A 14 -23.89 9.22 9.98
CA SER A 14 -24.51 7.90 10.06
C SER A 14 -23.71 6.79 9.37
N PHE A 15 -22.78 7.16 8.48
CA PHE A 15 -21.86 6.25 7.80
C PHE A 15 -20.64 5.87 8.66
N LEU A 16 -20.44 6.53 9.81
CA LEU A 16 -19.28 6.28 10.69
C LEU A 16 -19.02 4.79 10.98
N PRO A 17 -20.02 3.94 11.31
CA PRO A 17 -19.77 2.52 11.56
C PRO A 17 -19.24 1.78 10.32
N GLN A 18 -19.71 2.14 9.13
CA GLN A 18 -19.26 1.52 7.89
C GLN A 18 -17.85 1.99 7.53
N LEU A 19 -17.54 3.27 7.73
CA LEU A 19 -16.19 3.79 7.55
C LEU A 19 -15.20 3.11 8.52
N ALA A 20 -15.64 2.82 9.75
CA ALA A 20 -14.83 2.08 10.71
C ALA A 20 -14.44 0.69 10.19
N THR A 21 -15.42 -0.10 9.72
CA THR A 21 -15.16 -1.41 9.12
C THR A 21 -14.19 -1.34 7.94
N ILE A 22 -14.31 -0.30 7.10
CA ILE A 22 -13.41 -0.11 5.95
C ILE A 22 -11.97 0.18 6.42
N ILE A 23 -11.79 1.15 7.32
CA ILE A 23 -10.45 1.54 7.80
C ILE A 23 -9.79 0.40 8.59
N ASP A 24 -10.56 -0.28 9.45
CA ASP A 24 -10.10 -1.45 10.19
C ASP A 24 -9.61 -2.55 9.23
N GLY A 25 -10.43 -2.90 8.23
CA GLY A 25 -10.06 -3.91 7.22
C GLY A 25 -8.88 -3.51 6.34
N MET A 26 -8.75 -2.22 5.98
CA MET A 26 -7.59 -1.72 5.23
C MET A 26 -6.30 -1.84 6.03
N LEU A 27 -6.33 -1.51 7.32
CA LEU A 27 -5.17 -1.63 8.20
C LEU A 27 -4.78 -3.09 8.43
N ASP A 28 -5.75 -3.97 8.65
CA ASP A 28 -5.48 -5.40 8.81
C ASP A 28 -4.87 -6.00 7.53
N ALA A 29 -5.45 -5.71 6.35
CA ALA A 29 -4.91 -6.18 5.07
C ALA A 29 -3.49 -5.63 4.77
N ALA A 30 -3.23 -4.37 5.12
CA ALA A 30 -1.89 -3.79 4.97
C ALA A 30 -0.86 -4.50 5.87
N ARG A 31 -1.24 -4.83 7.11
CA ARG A 31 -0.37 -5.58 8.04
C ARG A 31 -0.13 -7.02 7.56
N GLU A 32 -1.16 -7.70 7.10
CA GLU A 32 -1.05 -9.04 6.51
C GLU A 32 -0.18 -9.05 5.25
N THR A 33 -0.14 -7.96 4.49
CA THR A 33 0.77 -7.82 3.34
C THR A 33 2.19 -7.54 3.80
N TYR A 34 2.37 -6.66 4.78
CA TYR A 34 3.69 -6.25 5.28
C TYR A 34 4.48 -7.42 5.88
N GLU A 35 3.84 -8.28 6.67
CA GLU A 35 4.54 -9.34 7.40
C GLU A 35 5.27 -10.33 6.47
N PRO A 36 4.63 -10.98 5.48
CA PRO A 36 5.33 -11.83 4.53
C PRO A 36 6.29 -11.06 3.62
N PHE A 37 5.90 -9.86 3.19
CA PHE A 37 6.66 -9.07 2.22
C PHE A 37 8.01 -8.61 2.80
N SER A 38 8.05 -8.28 4.09
CA SER A 38 9.26 -7.90 4.82
C SER A 38 10.23 -9.08 5.11
N GLN A 39 9.75 -10.33 5.08
CA GLN A 39 10.56 -11.52 5.39
C GLN A 39 11.25 -12.11 4.14
N ILE A 40 10.71 -11.84 2.96
CA ILE A 40 11.21 -12.39 1.70
C ILE A 40 12.20 -11.42 1.07
N LYS A 41 13.43 -11.88 0.82
CA LYS A 41 14.54 -11.06 0.28
C LYS A 41 14.53 -10.88 -1.24
N VAL A 42 13.79 -11.71 -1.98
CA VAL A 42 13.75 -11.73 -3.45
C VAL A 42 12.31 -12.00 -3.88
N HIS A 43 11.73 -11.08 -4.67
CA HIS A 43 10.37 -11.17 -5.19
C HIS A 43 10.39 -11.21 -6.73
N ASP A 44 9.34 -11.72 -7.36
CA ASP A 44 9.17 -11.61 -8.80
C ASP A 44 8.70 -10.19 -9.21
N ASP A 45 9.01 -9.79 -10.44
CA ASP A 45 8.64 -8.48 -11.01
C ASP A 45 7.13 -8.20 -10.92
N TYR A 46 6.28 -9.22 -11.07
CA TYR A 46 4.82 -9.07 -11.02
C TYR A 46 4.32 -8.73 -9.62
N SER A 47 4.84 -9.39 -8.59
CA SER A 47 4.52 -9.13 -7.19
C SER A 47 4.93 -7.72 -6.77
N ILE A 48 6.14 -7.26 -7.15
CA ILE A 48 6.59 -5.89 -6.88
C ILE A 48 5.70 -4.86 -7.58
N LYS A 49 5.41 -5.05 -8.87
CA LYS A 49 4.54 -4.14 -9.62
C LYS A 49 3.14 -4.06 -9.00
N ARG A 50 2.60 -5.20 -8.57
CA ARG A 50 1.28 -5.25 -7.94
C ARG A 50 1.23 -4.48 -6.63
N VAL A 51 2.29 -4.54 -5.83
CA VAL A 51 2.43 -3.75 -4.59
C VAL A 51 2.42 -2.25 -4.90
N PHE A 52 3.20 -1.80 -5.88
CA PHE A 52 3.18 -0.40 -6.29
C PHE A 52 1.79 0.07 -6.77
N GLU A 53 1.10 -0.75 -7.56
CA GLU A 53 -0.26 -0.42 -8.03
C GLU A 53 -1.25 -0.29 -6.88
N VAL A 54 -1.33 -1.29 -6.00
CA VAL A 54 -2.33 -1.34 -4.94
C VAL A 54 -2.02 -0.34 -3.84
N THR A 55 -0.80 -0.38 -3.30
CA THR A 55 -0.40 0.49 -2.19
C THR A 55 -0.21 1.93 -2.65
N GLY A 56 0.28 2.15 -3.87
CA GLY A 56 0.35 3.48 -4.46
C GLY A 56 -1.03 4.12 -4.65
N GLN A 57 -2.03 3.34 -5.08
CA GLN A 57 -3.41 3.83 -5.16
C GLN A 57 -3.96 4.19 -3.77
N GLN A 58 -3.74 3.35 -2.76
CA GLN A 58 -4.14 3.63 -1.37
C GLN A 58 -3.51 4.93 -0.84
N VAL A 59 -2.21 5.15 -1.08
CA VAL A 59 -1.52 6.40 -0.71
C VAL A 59 -2.07 7.61 -1.49
N SER A 60 -2.59 7.40 -2.70
CA SER A 60 -3.21 8.49 -3.47
C SER A 60 -4.62 8.86 -2.99
N ASP A 61 -5.29 7.97 -2.26
CA ASP A 61 -6.69 8.09 -1.83
C ASP A 61 -6.86 8.34 -0.33
N GLU A 62 -5.84 8.06 0.49
CA GLU A 62 -5.89 8.18 1.96
C GLU A 62 -6.34 9.56 2.47
N TRP A 63 -6.05 10.63 1.72
CA TRP A 63 -6.50 11.99 2.03
C TRP A 63 -8.04 12.12 2.12
N LEU A 64 -8.79 11.33 1.35
CA LEU A 64 -10.25 11.34 1.38
C LEU A 64 -10.78 10.94 2.76
N TYR A 65 -10.13 9.95 3.37
CA TYR A 65 -10.52 9.44 4.68
C TYR A 65 -10.18 10.43 5.78
N ASP A 66 -9.01 11.07 5.72
CA ASP A 66 -8.64 12.10 6.70
C ASP A 66 -9.60 13.28 6.66
N GLU A 67 -9.88 13.80 5.47
CA GLU A 67 -10.75 14.94 5.26
C GLU A 67 -12.19 14.61 5.71
N GLN A 68 -12.68 13.39 5.44
CA GLN A 68 -13.97 12.92 5.93
C GLN A 68 -14.03 12.88 7.47
N LEU A 69 -12.98 12.37 8.12
CA LEU A 69 -12.89 12.29 9.58
C LEU A 69 -12.74 13.68 10.21
N GLU A 70 -11.97 14.58 9.60
CA GLU A 70 -11.80 15.97 10.03
C GLU A 70 -13.14 16.72 9.98
N ARG A 71 -13.86 16.61 8.86
CA ARG A 71 -15.22 17.17 8.69
C ARG A 71 -16.18 16.70 9.77
N TRP A 72 -16.17 15.40 10.10
CA TRP A 72 -17.01 14.89 11.18
C TRP A 72 -16.54 15.38 12.55
N SER A 73 -15.23 15.48 12.81
CA SER A 73 -14.68 15.95 14.08
C SER A 73 -15.06 17.40 14.41
N ALA A 74 -15.28 18.22 13.38
CA ALA A 74 -15.70 19.62 13.48
C ALA A 74 -17.21 19.80 13.72
N LEU A 75 -18.01 18.72 13.71
CA LEU A 75 -19.46 18.83 13.92
C LEU A 75 -19.78 19.29 15.35
N PRO A 76 -20.71 20.25 15.53
CA PRO A 76 -21.01 20.82 16.85
C PRO A 76 -21.73 19.85 17.80
N LYS A 77 -22.34 18.78 17.28
CA LYS A 77 -23.20 17.85 18.05
C LYS A 77 -22.72 16.39 17.94
N LEU A 78 -21.47 16.12 18.32
CA LEU A 78 -20.97 14.76 18.49
C LEU A 78 -21.27 14.25 19.90
N ASN A 79 -21.84 13.05 20.00
CA ASN A 79 -21.88 12.36 21.28
C ASN A 79 -20.49 11.80 21.65
N PRO A 80 -20.24 11.45 22.93
CA PRO A 80 -18.92 10.98 23.37
C PRO A 80 -18.41 9.71 22.65
N VAL A 81 -19.32 8.80 22.27
CA VAL A 81 -18.99 7.56 21.55
C VAL A 81 -18.51 7.89 20.14
N GLN A 82 -19.25 8.72 19.40
CA GLN A 82 -18.88 9.16 18.06
C GLN A 82 -17.53 9.90 18.06
N ARG A 83 -17.30 10.78 19.03
CA ARG A 83 -16.04 11.51 19.18
C ARG A 83 -14.87 10.56 19.40
N THR A 84 -15.02 9.61 20.32
CA THR A 84 -14.00 8.60 20.62
C THR A 84 -13.70 7.75 19.38
N GLU A 85 -14.74 7.37 18.64
CA GLU A 85 -14.58 6.54 17.45
C GLU A 85 -13.87 7.29 16.32
N ILE A 86 -14.24 8.55 16.04
CA ILE A 86 -13.52 9.39 15.07
C ILE A 86 -12.04 9.51 15.44
N GLN A 87 -11.71 9.75 16.71
CA GLN A 87 -10.32 9.81 17.17
C GLN A 87 -9.58 8.48 17.03
N ARG A 88 -10.27 7.35 17.24
CA ARG A 88 -9.70 6.01 17.02
C ARG A 88 -9.36 5.81 15.55
N LEU A 89 -10.28 6.14 14.65
CA LEU A 89 -10.09 6.02 13.20
C LEU A 89 -8.98 6.94 12.68
N GLN A 90 -8.87 8.17 13.21
CA GLN A 90 -7.76 9.07 12.88
C GLN A 90 -6.39 8.47 13.24
N ARG A 91 -6.28 7.81 14.39
CA ARG A 91 -5.05 7.10 14.77
C ARG A 91 -4.77 5.91 13.85
N GLN A 92 -5.80 5.16 13.46
CA GLN A 92 -5.62 4.05 12.53
C GLN A 92 -5.21 4.49 11.14
N MET A 93 -5.76 5.61 10.64
CA MET A 93 -5.30 6.20 9.38
C MET A 93 -3.83 6.59 9.44
N ALA A 94 -3.37 7.14 10.57
CA ALA A 94 -1.95 7.46 10.77
C ALA A 94 -1.07 6.19 10.74
N GLU A 95 -1.50 5.10 11.38
CA GLU A 95 -0.80 3.82 11.32
C GLU A 95 -0.83 3.20 9.91
N LEU A 96 -1.97 3.23 9.23
CA LEU A 96 -2.13 2.71 7.88
C LEU A 96 -1.18 3.41 6.89
N LYS A 97 -1.12 4.75 6.95
CA LYS A 97 -0.17 5.56 6.16
C LYS A 97 1.27 5.12 6.35
N LYS A 98 1.65 4.87 7.60
CA LYS A 98 2.99 4.42 7.95
C LYS A 98 3.28 3.05 7.32
N VAL A 99 2.39 2.08 7.55
CA VAL A 99 2.54 0.72 7.00
C VAL A 99 2.59 0.74 5.47
N ASN A 100 1.73 1.53 4.81
CA ASN A 100 1.73 1.66 3.35
C ASN A 100 3.07 2.21 2.82
N ARG A 101 3.64 3.22 3.49
CA ARG A 101 4.95 3.76 3.12
C ARG A 101 6.06 2.75 3.35
N ASP A 102 6.01 2.00 4.44
CA ASP A 102 6.97 0.93 4.73
C ASP A 102 6.92 -0.18 3.66
N ILE A 103 5.72 -0.57 3.21
CA ILE A 103 5.52 -1.52 2.10
C ILE A 103 6.13 -1.00 0.80
N LEU A 104 5.86 0.26 0.44
CA LEU A 104 6.41 0.87 -0.77
C LEU A 104 7.94 0.97 -0.72
N ALA A 105 8.50 1.34 0.43
CA ALA A 105 9.96 1.40 0.59
C ALA A 105 10.62 0.02 0.41
N ILE A 106 10.00 -1.06 0.91
CA ILE A 106 10.49 -2.43 0.67
C ILE A 106 10.39 -2.78 -0.83
N ALA A 107 9.29 -2.42 -1.49
CA ALA A 107 9.12 -2.67 -2.92
C ALA A 107 10.18 -1.93 -3.76
N GLU A 108 10.51 -0.68 -3.41
CA GLU A 108 11.59 0.10 -4.03
C GLU A 108 12.96 -0.57 -3.82
N GLU A 109 13.28 -1.03 -2.60
CA GLU A 109 14.55 -1.71 -2.32
C GLU A 109 14.72 -3.01 -3.13
N HIS A 110 13.60 -3.69 -3.39
CA HIS A 110 13.58 -4.98 -4.07
C HIS A 110 13.41 -4.87 -5.59
N GLU A 111 13.05 -3.70 -6.12
CA GLU A 111 12.83 -3.49 -7.56
C GLU A 111 14.07 -3.84 -8.41
N GLU A 112 15.28 -3.67 -7.90
CA GLU A 112 16.52 -4.05 -8.59
C GLU A 112 17.00 -5.50 -8.32
N LYS A 113 16.32 -6.20 -7.41
CA LYS A 113 16.73 -7.52 -6.88
C LYS A 113 15.72 -8.62 -7.23
N THR A 114 14.94 -8.44 -8.29
CA THR A 114 13.89 -9.39 -8.67
C THR A 114 14.42 -10.70 -9.23
N ILE A 115 13.60 -11.76 -9.14
CA ILE A 115 13.94 -13.08 -9.68
C ILE A 115 14.36 -12.96 -11.15
N GLU A 116 13.67 -12.17 -11.95
CA GLU A 116 13.93 -11.95 -13.37
C GLU A 116 15.26 -11.22 -13.60
N LYS A 117 15.60 -10.22 -12.78
CA LYS A 117 16.89 -9.51 -12.88
C LYS A 117 18.06 -10.34 -12.37
N VAL A 118 17.84 -11.17 -11.35
CA VAL A 118 18.86 -12.08 -10.79
C VAL A 118 19.10 -13.28 -11.71
N LEU A 119 18.04 -13.92 -12.21
CA LEU A 119 18.14 -15.01 -13.17
C LEU A 119 18.60 -14.51 -14.55
N GLY A 120 18.15 -13.35 -15.02
CA GLY A 120 18.62 -12.77 -16.28
C GLY A 120 20.12 -12.45 -16.29
N LYS A 121 20.70 -12.08 -15.14
CA LYS A 121 22.16 -11.97 -14.99
C LYS A 121 22.85 -13.34 -15.08
N ASN A 122 22.27 -14.36 -14.45
CA ASN A 122 22.80 -15.72 -14.47
C ASN A 122 22.69 -16.35 -15.88
N ASP A 123 21.55 -16.20 -16.55
CA ASP A 123 21.31 -16.69 -17.91
C ASP A 123 22.20 -15.99 -18.94
N ALA A 124 22.52 -14.70 -18.75
CA ALA A 124 23.50 -14.00 -19.59
C ALA A 124 24.92 -14.55 -19.39
N GLU A 125 25.26 -14.95 -18.18
CA GLU A 125 26.55 -15.57 -17.85
C GLU A 125 26.64 -16.98 -18.45
N VAL A 126 25.59 -17.79 -18.31
CA VAL A 126 25.44 -19.10 -18.97
C VAL A 126 25.45 -18.96 -20.50
N GLY A 127 24.77 -17.96 -21.04
CA GLY A 127 24.76 -17.66 -22.48
C GLY A 127 26.13 -17.23 -23.00
N LEU A 128 26.88 -16.45 -22.22
CA LEU A 128 28.26 -16.08 -22.53
C LEU A 128 29.19 -17.30 -22.49
N GLU A 129 29.04 -18.19 -21.51
CA GLU A 129 29.81 -19.45 -21.44
C GLU A 129 29.51 -20.39 -22.61
N PHE A 130 28.27 -20.42 -23.09
CA PHE A 130 27.88 -21.14 -24.31
C PHE A 130 28.53 -20.53 -25.57
N LEU A 131 28.46 -19.21 -25.74
CA LEU A 131 29.10 -18.50 -26.86
C LEU A 131 30.63 -18.65 -26.86
N LEU A 132 31.23 -18.74 -25.68
CA LEU A 132 32.67 -18.98 -25.50
C LEU A 132 33.07 -20.47 -25.63
N GLY A 133 32.13 -21.37 -25.94
CA GLY A 133 32.39 -22.80 -26.13
C GLY A 133 32.78 -23.55 -24.86
N LYS A 134 32.53 -22.97 -23.68
CA LYS A 134 32.90 -23.57 -22.39
C LYS A 134 31.90 -24.62 -21.90
N LEU A 135 30.69 -24.62 -22.47
CA LEU A 135 29.60 -25.53 -22.13
C LEU A 135 29.37 -26.66 -23.14
N THR A 136 30.09 -26.68 -24.26
CA THR A 136 30.00 -27.75 -25.26
C THR A 136 30.93 -28.90 -24.90
N ARG A 137 30.36 -30.07 -24.63
CA ARG A 137 31.06 -31.36 -24.70
C ARG A 137 30.39 -32.26 -25.71
#